data_AF-A7TT26-F1
#
_entry.id   AF-A7TT26-F1
#
_cell.length_a   1.000
_cell.length_b   1.000
_cell.length_c   1.000
_cell.angle_alpha   90.00
_cell.angle_beta   90.00
_cell.angle_gamma   90.00
#
_symmetry.space_group_name_H-M   'P 1'
#
loop_
_entity.id
_entity.type
_entity.pdbx_description
1 polymer ?
#
loop_
_entity_poly.entity_id
_entity_poly.type
_entity_poly.pdbx_seq_one_letter_code
_entity_poly.pdbx_strand_id
1 'polypeptide(L)'
;MSDYNTKAKEIINSHQFVQFSANWCPDCVYANSVWSKFGVSDKVHVFDIGNLSKDEQAQWRDAFESVSKIRNLPTIFVNGKAWGTESELHKYESKGTLKDELSKIGLIN
;
A
#
# COMPACT_ATOMS: atom_id res chain seq x y z
N MET A 1 -18.05 10.28 -11.27
CA MET A 1 -16.82 9.72 -10.64
C MET A 1 -16.15 10.89 -9.96
N SER A 2 -15.80 10.77 -8.67
CA SER A 2 -15.03 11.81 -7.98
C SER A 2 -13.64 11.93 -8.61
N ASP A 3 -13.08 13.14 -8.67
CA ASP A 3 -11.73 13.37 -9.20
C ASP A 3 -10.67 12.49 -8.50
N TYR A 4 -10.90 12.19 -7.21
CA TYR A 4 -10.06 11.30 -6.41
C TYR A 4 -9.99 9.87 -6.93
N ASN A 5 -11.08 9.32 -7.49
CA ASN A 5 -11.05 7.96 -8.05
C ASN A 5 -10.13 7.87 -9.26
N THR A 6 -10.14 8.91 -10.11
CA THR A 6 -9.25 8.98 -11.27
C THR A 6 -7.80 9.13 -10.81
N LYS A 7 -7.53 10.05 -9.88
CA LYS A 7 -6.18 10.25 -9.32
C LYS A 7 -5.64 8.99 -8.63
N ALA A 8 -6.46 8.29 -7.84
CA ALA A 8 -6.06 7.05 -7.18
C ALA A 8 -5.67 5.98 -8.21
N LYS A 9 -6.47 5.80 -9.27
CA LYS A 9 -6.13 4.90 -10.37
C LYS A 9 -4.86 5.31 -11.09
N GLU A 10 -4.64 6.60 -11.33
CA GLU A 10 -3.41 7.10 -11.93
C GLU A 10 -2.19 6.77 -11.08
N ILE A 11 -2.23 7.03 -9.77
CA ILE A 11 -1.13 6.70 -8.85
C ILE A 11 -0.84 5.20 -8.87
N ILE A 12 -1.88 4.38 -8.73
CA ILE A 12 -1.83 2.91 -8.70
C ILE A 12 -1.30 2.32 -10.01
N ASN A 13 -1.59 2.95 -11.16
CA ASN A 13 -1.12 2.48 -12.46
C ASN A 13 0.24 3.07 -12.87
N SER A 14 0.64 4.22 -12.32
CA SER A 14 1.91 4.87 -12.65
C SER A 14 3.12 4.21 -11.97
N HIS A 15 2.88 3.46 -10.89
CA HIS A 15 3.93 2.77 -10.16
C HIS A 15 3.60 1.28 -10.06
N GLN A 16 4.62 0.44 -10.21
CA GLN A 16 4.47 -1.01 -10.08
C GLN A 16 4.07 -1.41 -8.65
N PHE A 17 4.63 -0.74 -7.65
CA PHE A 17 4.36 -0.98 -6.23
C PHE A 17 3.90 0.31 -5.57
N VAL A 18 2.69 0.31 -5.01
CA VAL A 18 2.13 1.45 -4.28
C VAL A 18 1.69 0.99 -2.91
N GLN A 19 2.03 1.76 -1.87
CA GLN A 19 1.46 1.59 -0.54
C GLN A 19 0.58 2.80 -0.23
N PHE A 20 -0.70 2.55 -0.01
CA PHE A 20 -1.61 3.53 0.57
C PHE A 20 -1.44 3.55 2.09
N SER A 21 -1.04 4.69 2.65
CA SER A 21 -0.54 4.84 4.02
C SER A 21 -1.11 6.07 4.72
N ALA A 22 -1.03 6.09 6.05
CA ALA A 22 -1.19 7.30 6.84
C ALA A 22 -0.14 7.31 7.96
N ASN A 23 0.54 8.45 8.14
CA ASN A 23 1.65 8.57 9.09
C ASN A 23 1.31 8.26 10.56
N TRP A 24 0.05 8.41 10.95
CA TRP A 24 -0.46 8.13 12.30
C TRP A 24 -0.84 6.65 12.50
N CYS A 25 -0.79 5.83 11.44
CA CYS A 25 -1.19 4.43 11.49
C CYS A 25 -0.01 3.52 11.86
N PRO A 26 -0.08 2.77 12.97
CA PRO A 26 1.02 1.89 13.40
C PRO A 26 1.31 0.77 12.39
N ASP A 27 0.27 0.25 11.73
CA ASP A 27 0.38 -0.81 10.72
C ASP A 27 1.17 -0.35 9.49
N CYS A 28 1.08 0.94 9.16
CA CYS A 28 1.86 1.54 8.07
C CYS A 28 3.36 1.61 8.42
N VAL A 29 3.68 1.86 9.70
CA VAL A 29 5.07 1.85 10.20
C VAL A 29 5.67 0.45 10.07
N TYR A 30 4.90 -0.59 10.36
CA TYR A 30 5.32 -1.97 10.17
C TYR A 30 5.62 -2.28 8.69
N ALA A 31 4.72 -1.93 7.77
CA ALA A 31 4.96 -2.14 6.34
C ALA A 31 6.22 -1.42 5.84
N ASN A 32 6.46 -0.18 6.28
CA ASN A 32 7.68 0.56 5.97
C ASN A 32 8.94 -0.13 6.52
N SER A 33 8.87 -0.70 7.73
CA SER A 33 9.96 -1.49 8.32
C SER A 33 10.27 -2.73 7.48
N VAL A 34 9.26 -3.41 6.97
CA VAL A 34 9.42 -4.54 6.04
C VAL A 34 10.18 -4.10 4.79
N TRP A 35 9.80 -2.99 4.16
CA TRP A 35 10.51 -2.49 2.97
C TRP A 35 11.96 -2.15 3.26
N SER A 36 12.23 -1.52 4.41
CA SER A 36 13.59 -1.20 4.85
C SER A 36 14.41 -2.46 5.12
N LYS A 37 13.82 -3.49 5.74
CA LYS A 37 14.46 -4.78 6.04
C LYS A 37 14.92 -5.51 4.78
N PHE A 38 14.16 -5.40 3.69
CA PHE A 38 14.49 -5.99 2.40
C PHE A 38 15.24 -5.04 1.45
N GLY A 39 15.50 -3.79 1.84
CA GLY A 39 16.18 -2.80 1.00
C GLY A 39 15.39 -2.42 -0.27
N VAL A 40 14.05 -2.40 -0.18
CA VAL A 40 13.16 -2.13 -1.33
C VAL A 40 12.31 -0.87 -1.16
N SER A 41 12.58 -0.06 -0.14
CA SER A 41 11.87 1.20 0.10
C SER A 41 11.85 2.11 -1.13
N ASP A 42 12.95 2.17 -1.89
CA ASP A 42 13.04 2.98 -3.12
C ASP A 42 12.16 2.47 -4.27
N LYS A 43 11.70 1.21 -4.21
CA LYS A 43 10.82 0.60 -5.21
C LYS A 43 9.34 0.80 -4.90
N VAL A 44 8.99 1.08 -3.64
CA VAL A 44 7.60 1.20 -3.19
C VAL A 44 7.21 2.67 -3.12
N HIS A 45 6.24 3.07 -3.92
CA HIS A 45 5.67 4.40 -3.84
C HIS A 45 4.71 4.49 -2.65
N VAL A 46 5.13 5.13 -1.55
CA VAL A 46 4.29 5.33 -0.36
C VAL A 46 3.46 6.61 -0.54
N PHE A 47 2.15 6.44 -0.69
CA PHE A 47 1.19 7.54 -0.73
C PHE A 47 0.60 7.75 0.66
N ASP A 48 1.09 8.77 1.37
CA ASP A 48 0.68 9.09 2.73
C ASP A 48 -0.37 10.22 2.80
N ILE A 49 -1.53 9.93 3.39
CA ILE A 49 -2.62 10.92 3.56
C ILE A 49 -2.63 11.59 4.94
N GLY A 50 -1.73 11.22 5.84
CA GLY A 50 -1.79 11.58 7.26
C GLY A 50 -1.66 13.08 7.53
N ASN A 51 -1.01 13.81 6.63
CA ASN A 51 -0.86 15.28 6.71
C ASN A 51 -1.99 16.06 6.02
N LEU A 52 -2.93 15.39 5.35
CA LEU A 52 -4.05 16.02 4.65
C LEU A 52 -5.19 16.37 5.61
N SER A 53 -6.12 17.22 5.17
CA SER A 53 -7.34 17.51 5.94
C SER A 53 -8.22 16.27 6.11
N LYS A 54 -9.08 16.24 7.14
CA LYS A 54 -9.99 15.09 7.40
C LYS A 54 -10.91 14.80 6.20
N ASP A 55 -11.39 15.84 5.52
CA ASP A 55 -12.22 15.71 4.33
C ASP A 55 -11.44 15.07 3.18
N GLU A 56 -10.21 15.53 2.91
CA GLU A 56 -9.35 14.91 1.88
C GLU A 56 -8.98 13.47 2.21
N GLN A 57 -8.68 13.19 3.49
CA GLN A 57 -8.42 11.81 3.94
C GLN A 57 -9.62 10.91 3.66
N ALA A 58 -10.85 11.36 3.93
CA ALA A 58 -12.06 10.60 3.62
C ALA A 58 -12.21 10.37 2.11
N GLN A 59 -12.02 11.41 1.28
CA GLN A 59 -12.09 11.31 -0.18
C GLN A 59 -11.07 10.32 -0.75
N TRP A 60 -9.83 10.35 -0.27
CA TRP A 60 -8.79 9.40 -0.68
C TRP A 60 -9.12 7.98 -0.24
N ARG A 61 -9.57 7.79 1.01
CA ARG A 61 -9.96 6.46 1.50
C ARG A 61 -11.09 5.86 0.67
N ASP A 62 -12.12 6.63 0.38
CA ASP A 62 -13.24 6.19 -0.46
C ASP A 62 -12.77 5.86 -1.90
N ALA A 63 -11.83 6.64 -2.43
CA ALA A 63 -11.28 6.42 -3.76
C ALA A 63 -10.44 5.15 -3.86
N PHE A 64 -9.53 4.94 -2.91
CA PHE A 64 -8.73 3.72 -2.85
C PHE A 64 -9.61 2.50 -2.58
N GLU A 65 -10.61 2.59 -1.69
CA GLU A 65 -11.59 1.52 -1.44
C GLU A 65 -12.40 1.18 -2.70
N SER A 66 -12.75 2.17 -3.52
CA SER A 66 -13.44 1.93 -4.79
C SER A 66 -12.62 1.04 -5.74
N VAL A 67 -11.29 1.17 -5.72
CA VAL A 67 -10.34 0.43 -6.56
C VAL A 67 -9.97 -0.93 -5.95
N SER A 68 -9.63 -0.97 -4.66
CA SER A 68 -9.14 -2.18 -3.98
C SER A 68 -10.25 -3.06 -3.41
N LYS A 69 -11.45 -2.51 -3.17
CA LYS A 69 -12.48 -3.09 -2.28
C LYS A 69 -12.02 -3.30 -0.84
N ILE A 70 -10.94 -2.62 -0.44
CA ILE A 70 -10.33 -2.68 0.88
C ILE A 70 -10.33 -1.27 1.46
N ARG A 71 -10.94 -1.11 2.64
CA ARG A 71 -11.00 0.16 3.36
C ARG A 71 -9.86 0.36 4.38
N ASN A 72 -9.13 -0.72 4.68
CA ASN A 72 -8.09 -0.73 5.70
C ASN A 72 -6.77 -0.15 5.19
N LEU A 73 -6.07 0.52 6.09
CA LEU A 73 -4.70 0.97 5.90
C LEU A 73 -3.76 0.06 6.70
N PRO A 74 -2.55 -0.24 6.21
CA PRO A 74 -2.05 0.04 4.86
C PRO A 74 -2.70 -0.88 3.82
N THR A 75 -2.87 -0.40 2.59
CA THR A 75 -3.17 -1.25 1.42
C THR A 75 -2.01 -1.21 0.44
N ILE A 76 -1.52 -2.38 0.05
CA ILE A 76 -0.40 -2.55 -0.87
C ILE A 76 -0.95 -2.97 -2.22
N PHE A 77 -0.55 -2.24 -3.25
CA PHE A 77 -0.89 -2.49 -4.64
C PHE A 77 0.34 -2.95 -5.41
N VAL A 78 0.12 -3.95 -6.27
CA VAL A 78 1.11 -4.52 -7.17
C VAL A 78 0.48 -4.54 -8.56
N ASN A 79 1.13 -3.91 -9.55
CA ASN A 79 0.67 -3.86 -10.94
C ASN A 79 -0.80 -3.43 -11.07
N GLY A 80 -1.18 -2.37 -10.38
CA GLY A 80 -2.52 -1.81 -10.45
C GLY A 80 -3.59 -2.53 -9.62
N LYS A 81 -3.24 -3.62 -8.91
CA LYS A 81 -4.19 -4.45 -8.14
C LYS A 81 -3.81 -4.52 -6.67
N ALA A 82 -4.81 -4.58 -5.79
CA ALA A 82 -4.56 -4.81 -4.38
C ALA A 82 -3.94 -6.19 -4.17
N TRP A 83 -2.73 -6.22 -3.63
CA TRP A 83 -2.01 -7.46 -3.29
C TRP A 83 -2.28 -7.88 -1.85
N GLY A 84 -2.35 -6.93 -0.92
CA GLY A 84 -2.62 -7.22 0.48
C GLY A 84 -2.58 -6.01 1.38
N THR A 85 -2.74 -6.26 2.67
CA THR A 85 -2.61 -5.28 3.75
C THR A 85 -1.51 -5.72 4.72
N GLU A 86 -1.32 -4.97 5.81
CA GLU A 86 -0.46 -5.37 6.93
C GLU A 86 -0.69 -6.83 7.38
N SER A 87 -1.95 -7.29 7.40
CA SER A 87 -2.29 -8.62 7.90
C SER A 87 -1.73 -9.73 7.02
N GLU A 88 -1.64 -9.50 5.70
CA GLU A 88 -0.98 -10.43 4.78
C GLU A 88 0.54 -10.41 4.98
N LEU A 89 1.16 -9.24 5.22
CA LEU A 89 2.58 -9.16 5.58
C LEU A 89 2.89 -9.96 6.84
N HIS A 90 2.11 -9.77 7.92
CA HIS A 90 2.28 -10.52 9.16
C HIS A 90 2.07 -12.02 8.98
N LYS A 91 1.06 -12.41 8.19
CA LYS A 91 0.80 -13.82 7.87
C LYS A 91 1.96 -14.46 7.13
N TYR A 92 2.57 -13.78 6.16
CA TYR A 92 3.74 -14.31 5.46
C TYR A 92 5.00 -14.29 6.33
N GLU A 93 5.17 -13.29 7.19
CA GLU A 93 6.28 -13.23 8.13
C GLU A 93 6.20 -14.36 9.16
N SER A 94 5.02 -14.58 9.75
CA SER A 94 4.78 -15.68 10.69
C SER A 94 4.97 -17.07 10.07
N LYS A 95 4.79 -17.20 8.76
CA LYS A 95 5.05 -18.44 8.01
C LYS A 95 6.49 -18.57 7.51
N GLY A 96 7.29 -17.53 7.63
CA GLY A 96 8.64 -17.46 7.04
C GLY A 96 8.65 -17.39 5.51
N THR A 97 7.51 -17.15 4.86
CA THR A 97 7.39 -17.11 3.38
C THR A 97 7.39 -15.70 2.81
N LEU A 98 7.48 -14.66 3.64
CA LEU A 98 7.42 -13.27 3.19
C LEU A 98 8.41 -12.96 2.07
N LYS A 99 9.67 -13.39 2.20
CA LYS A 99 10.68 -13.20 1.16
C LYS A 99 10.25 -13.82 -0.17
N ASP A 100 9.74 -15.05 -0.14
CA ASP A 100 9.31 -15.77 -1.35
C ASP A 100 8.13 -15.06 -2.03
N GLU A 101 7.15 -14.61 -1.26
CA GLU A 101 6.00 -13.85 -1.78
C GLU A 101 6.40 -12.51 -2.39
N LEU A 102 7.32 -11.78 -1.74
CA LEU A 102 7.87 -10.54 -2.29
C LEU A 102 8.68 -10.79 -3.57
N SER A 103 9.31 -11.96 -3.70
CA SER A 103 10.05 -12.35 -4.91
C SER A 103 9.10 -12.72 -6.05
N LYS A 104 8.00 -13.44 -5.76
CA LYS A 104 6.95 -13.77 -6.73
C LYS A 104 6.34 -12.54 -7.40
N ILE A 105 6.18 -11.45 -6.65
CA ILE A 105 5.68 -10.18 -7.19
C ILE A 105 6.77 -9.31 -7.84
N GLY A 106 8.03 -9.76 -7.80
CA GLY A 106 9.18 -9.04 -8.37
C GLY A 106 9.64 -7.83 -7.56
N LEU A 107 9.24 -7.72 -6.29
CA LEU A 107 9.68 -6.62 -5.44
C LEU A 107 11.14 -6.83 -5.01
N ILE A 108 11.49 -8.07 -4.67
CA ILE A 108 12.86 -8.49 -4.37
C ILE A 108 13.34 -9.48 -5.43
N ASN A 109 14.63 -9.38 -5.77
CA ASN A 109 15.32 -10.27 -6.70
C ASN A 109 16.49 -10.94 -5.97
#